data_AF-A0A7V9HPE9-F1
#
_entry.id   AF-A0A7V9HPE9-F1
#
_cell.length_a   1.000
_cell.length_b   1.000
_cell.length_c   1.000
_cell.angle_alpha   90.00
_cell.angle_beta   90.00
_cell.angle_gamma   90.00
#
_symmetry.space_group_name_H-M   'P 1'
#
loop_
_entity.id
_entity.type
_entity.pdbx_description
1 polymer ?
#
loop_
_entity_poly.entity_id
_entity_poly.type
_entity_poly.pdbx_seq_one_letter_code
_entity_poly.pdbx_strand_id
1 'polypeptide(L)'
;MSATTWGWLVLAFPLAGAISIGLLWRVLPGRLAGAIGTGAIAAAFLCAIGALVQLQGNPAEERELADTLYNYAGAAGVPFDLSILVDPLSV
;
A
#
# COMPACT_ATOMS: atom_id res chain seq x y z
N MET A 1 12.98 6.56 1.11
CA MET A 1 11.71 6.16 0.47
C MET A 1 10.79 7.36 0.48
N SER A 2 9.92 7.55 -0.52
CA SER A 2 8.92 8.62 -0.54
C SER A 2 7.65 8.20 0.21
N ALA A 3 6.77 9.15 0.56
CA ALA A 3 5.52 8.85 1.27
C ALA A 3 4.60 8.01 0.38
N THR A 4 4.63 8.27 -0.93
CA THR A 4 3.94 7.48 -1.95
C THR A 4 4.51 6.05 -2.06
N THR A 5 5.82 5.86 -1.92
CA THR A 5 6.42 4.52 -1.88
C THR A 5 5.91 3.73 -0.67
N TRP A 6 5.84 4.38 0.49
CA TRP A 6 5.25 3.77 1.69
C TRP A 6 3.78 3.41 1.46
N GLY A 7 2.99 4.30 0.85
CA GLY A 7 1.60 4.05 0.49
C GLY A 7 1.43 2.82 -0.41
N TRP A 8 2.27 2.65 -1.43
CA TRP A 8 2.23 1.44 -2.27
C TRP A 8 2.51 0.16 -1.48
N LEU A 9 3.44 0.20 -0.51
CA LEU A 9 3.72 -0.94 0.35
C LEU A 9 2.57 -1.29 1.31
N VAL A 10 1.84 -0.28 1.80
CA VAL A 10 0.62 -0.48 2.61
C VAL A 10 -0.38 -1.37 1.85
N LEU A 11 -0.53 -1.19 0.54
CA LEU A 11 -1.38 -2.04 -0.30
C LEU A 11 -0.74 -3.37 -0.66
N ALA A 12 0.58 -3.38 -0.92
CA ALA A 12 1.29 -4.56 -1.38
C ALA A 12 1.36 -5.67 -0.31
N PHE A 13 1.57 -5.33 0.96
CA PHE A 13 1.73 -6.33 2.02
C PHE A 13 0.48 -7.19 2.27
N PRO A 14 -0.73 -6.62 2.49
CA PRO A 14 -1.95 -7.41 2.66
C PRO A 14 -2.27 -8.24 1.43
N LEU A 15 -2.06 -7.69 0.23
CA LEU A 15 -2.28 -8.40 -1.03
C LEU A 15 -1.33 -9.60 -1.16
N ALA A 16 -0.03 -9.41 -0.89
CA ALA A 16 0.95 -10.48 -0.91
C ALA A 16 0.64 -11.56 0.13
N GLY A 17 0.22 -11.18 1.34
CA GLY A 17 -0.20 -12.10 2.39
C GLY A 17 -1.43 -12.93 1.96
N ALA A 18 -2.45 -12.26 1.41
CA ALA A 18 -3.67 -12.91 0.93
C ALA A 18 -3.39 -13.87 -0.23
N ILE A 19 -2.60 -13.46 -1.23
CA ILE A 19 -2.17 -14.30 -2.35
C ILE A 19 -1.38 -15.51 -1.84
N SER A 20 -0.43 -15.29 -0.92
CA SER A 20 0.40 -16.36 -0.38
C SER A 20 -0.44 -17.41 0.34
N ILE A 21 -1.35 -16.99 1.22
CA ILE A 21 -2.26 -17.90 1.94
C ILE A 21 -3.20 -18.60 0.96
N GLY A 22 -3.77 -17.85 0.01
CA GLY A 22 -4.74 -18.37 -0.97
C GLY A 22 -4.14 -19.40 -1.93
N LEU A 23 -2.91 -19.21 -2.39
CA LEU A 23 -2.23 -20.14 -3.31
C LEU A 23 -1.63 -21.35 -2.57
N LEU A 24 -1.11 -21.14 -1.36
CA LEU A 24 -0.40 -22.19 -0.61
C LEU A 24 -1.29 -22.91 0.41
N TRP A 25 -2.61 -22.71 0.38
CA TRP A 25 -3.55 -23.22 1.39
C TRP A 25 -3.46 -24.74 1.64
N ARG A 26 -3.09 -25.53 0.62
CA ARG A 26 -2.96 -26.99 0.74
C ARG A 26 -1.70 -27.44 1.49
N VAL A 27 -0.64 -26.61 1.47
CA VAL A 27 0.68 -26.95 2.01
C VAL A 27 1.03 -26.14 3.26
N LEU A 28 0.33 -25.03 3.51
CA LEU A 28 0.53 -24.18 4.67
C LEU A 28 -0.09 -24.79 5.93
N PRO A 29 0.69 -25.03 6.99
CA PRO A 29 0.10 -25.35 8.29
C PRO A 29 -0.64 -24.12 8.84
N GLY A 30 -1.77 -24.36 9.53
CA GLY A 30 -2.66 -23.27 9.98
C GLY A 30 -1.98 -22.17 10.82
N ARG A 31 -0.99 -22.54 11.65
CA ARG A 31 -0.21 -21.56 12.44
C ARG A 31 0.60 -20.63 11.55
N LEU A 32 1.16 -21.14 10.45
CA LEU A 32 1.95 -20.33 9.53
C LEU A 32 1.06 -19.43 8.69
N ALA A 33 -0.12 -19.89 8.27
CA ALA A 33 -1.11 -19.04 7.62
C ALA A 33 -1.53 -17.86 8.51
N GLY A 34 -1.78 -18.11 9.80
CA GLY A 34 -2.05 -17.05 10.78
C GLY A 34 -0.89 -16.06 10.91
N ALA A 35 0.34 -16.56 11.04
CA ALA A 35 1.54 -15.72 11.13
C ALA A 35 1.76 -14.85 9.88
N ILE A 36 1.54 -15.40 8.68
CA ILE A 36 1.62 -14.64 7.41
C ILE A 36 0.57 -13.52 7.39
N GLY A 37 -0.68 -13.85 7.73
CA GLY A 37 -1.76 -12.86 7.73
C GLY A 37 -1.50 -11.72 8.71
N THR A 38 -1.18 -12.03 9.96
CA THR A 38 -0.86 -11.03 10.98
C THR A 38 0.39 -10.24 10.62
N GLY A 39 1.44 -10.91 10.14
CA GLY A 39 2.69 -10.27 9.73
C GLY A 39 2.51 -9.31 8.57
N ALA A 40 1.69 -9.66 7.57
CA ALA A 40 1.37 -8.80 6.45
C ALA A 40 0.67 -7.50 6.88
N ILE A 41 -0.32 -7.60 7.76
CA ILE A 41 -1.01 -6.40 8.30
C ILE A 41 -0.07 -5.58 9.20
N ALA A 42 0.75 -6.22 10.03
CA ALA A 42 1.73 -5.51 10.85
C ALA A 42 2.77 -4.76 10.00
N ALA A 43 3.26 -5.37 8.91
CA ALA A 43 4.16 -4.71 7.98
C ALA A 43 3.51 -3.52 7.27
N ALA A 44 2.25 -3.66 6.84
CA ALA A 44 1.48 -2.56 6.26
C ALA A 44 1.31 -1.40 7.26
N PHE A 45 1.00 -1.71 8.51
CA PHE A 45 0.88 -0.71 9.58
C PHE A 45 2.20 0.05 9.82
N LEU A 46 3.34 -0.64 9.82
CA LEU A 46 4.65 0.02 9.92
C LEU A 46 4.94 0.92 8.72
N CYS A 47 4.48 0.56 7.51
CA CYS A 47 4.59 1.41 6.34
C CYS A 47 3.71 2.66 6.44
N ALA A 48 2.50 2.55 7.00
CA ALA A 48 1.63 3.70 7.26
C ALA A 48 2.29 4.68 8.25
N ILE A 49 2.92 4.18 9.31
CA ILE A 49 3.74 5.02 10.21
C ILE A 49 4.87 5.72 9.43
N GLY A 50 5.56 5.00 8.55
CA GLY A 50 6.59 5.57 7.67
C GLY A 50 6.07 6.70 6.78
N ALA A 51 4.90 6.53 6.16
CA ALA A 51 4.23 7.56 5.37
C ALA A 51 3.87 8.79 6.23
N LEU A 52 3.29 8.57 7.42
CA LEU A 52 2.90 9.64 8.33
C LEU A 52 4.10 10.48 8.78
N VAL A 53 5.17 9.84 9.25
CA VAL A 53 6.39 10.54 9.68
C VAL A 53 6.95 11.39 8.54
N GLN A 54 6.89 10.89 7.31
CA GLN A 54 7.37 11.62 6.16
C GLN A 54 6.49 12.81 5.77
N LEU A 55 5.16 12.65 5.80
CA LEU A 55 4.22 13.76 5.58
C LEU A 55 4.41 14.87 6.62
N GLN A 56 4.65 14.50 7.88
CA GLN A 56 4.86 15.47 8.96
C GLN A 56 6.13 16.32 8.76
N GLY A 57 7.09 15.84 7.96
CA GLY A 57 8.29 16.59 7.57
C GLY A 57 8.04 17.69 6.54
N ASN A 58 6.90 17.69 5.85
CA ASN A 58 6.54 18.71 4.86
C ASN A 58 5.71 19.85 5.50
N PRO A 59 5.77 21.07 4.91
CA PRO A 59 4.81 22.14 5.18
C PRO A 59 3.37 21.64 5.00
N ALA A 60 2.40 22.20 5.74
CA ALA A 60 1.02 21.73 5.72
C ALA A 60 0.40 21.72 4.31
N GLU A 61 0.75 22.69 3.47
CA GLU A 61 0.27 22.83 2.09
C GLU A 61 0.93 21.82 1.11
N GLU A 62 2.01 21.15 1.52
CA GLU A 62 2.80 20.20 0.70
C GLU A 62 2.64 18.75 1.17
N ARG A 63 1.52 18.44 1.84
CA ARG A 63 1.21 17.10 2.36
C ARG A 63 0.27 16.29 1.49
N GLU A 64 -0.07 16.79 0.30
CA GLU A 64 -0.81 16.01 -0.70
C GLU A 64 0.18 15.53 -1.76
N LEU A 65 0.53 14.24 -1.70
CA LEU A 65 1.51 13.64 -2.58
C LEU A 65 0.85 12.55 -3.43
N ALA A 66 0.91 12.71 -4.74
CA ALA A 66 0.36 11.74 -5.69
C ALA A 66 1.48 11.03 -6.47
N ASP A 67 1.27 9.75 -6.76
CA ASP A 67 2.16 8.95 -7.62
C ASP A 67 1.33 8.03 -8.53
N THR A 68 1.68 7.98 -9.81
CA THR A 68 0.97 7.17 -10.82
C THR A 68 1.77 5.92 -11.13
N LEU A 69 1.18 4.75 -10.92
CA LEU A 69 1.83 3.48 -11.19
C LEU A 69 1.86 3.18 -12.70
N TYR A 70 0.69 3.22 -13.35
CA TYR A 70 0.55 3.07 -14.80
C TYR A 70 -0.81 3.60 -15.28
N ASN A 71 -0.91 3.86 -16.59
CA ASN A 71 -2.18 4.17 -17.24
C ASN A 71 -3.02 2.89 -17.35
N TYR A 72 -4.13 2.83 -16.63
CA TYR A 72 -4.96 1.62 -16.54
C TYR A 72 -5.85 1.45 -17.77
N ALA A 73 -6.51 2.52 -18.20
CA ALA A 73 -7.40 2.54 -19.35
C ALA A 73 -7.60 3.97 -19.87
N GLY A 74 -8.42 4.13 -20.90
CA GLY A 74 -8.87 5.45 -21.35
C GLY A 74 -10.05 5.36 -22.29
N ALA A 75 -10.87 6.40 -22.33
CA ALA A 75 -12.01 6.50 -23.23
C ALA A 75 -12.23 7.96 -23.67
N ALA A 76 -12.58 8.16 -24.94
CA ALA A 76 -12.86 9.48 -25.51
C ALA A 76 -11.75 10.53 -25.26
N GLY A 77 -10.47 10.10 -25.25
CA GLY A 77 -9.32 10.97 -25.00
C GLY A 77 -9.03 11.27 -23.53
N VAL A 78 -9.79 10.68 -22.59
CA VAL A 78 -9.55 10.82 -21.14
C VAL A 78 -8.76 9.60 -20.64
N PRO A 79 -7.56 9.80 -20.06
CA PRO A 79 -6.82 8.72 -19.41
C PRO A 79 -7.42 8.40 -18.03
N PHE A 80 -7.43 7.11 -17.68
CA PHE A 80 -7.75 6.59 -16.37
C PHE A 80 -6.49 5.97 -15.79
N ASP A 81 -5.87 6.67 -14.83
CA ASP A 81 -4.60 6.26 -14.25
C ASP A 81 -4.81 5.47 -12.96
N LEU A 82 -3.99 4.43 -12.74
CA LEU A 82 -3.88 3.81 -11.44
C LEU A 82 -2.85 4.59 -10.62
N SER A 83 -3.34 5.48 -9.76
CA SER A 83 -2.52 6.33 -8.91
C SER A 83 -2.82 6.13 -7.43
N ILE A 84 -1.88 6.54 -6.59
CA ILE A 84 -2.05 6.63 -5.15
C ILE A 84 -1.93 8.09 -4.72
N LEU A 85 -2.87 8.55 -3.90
CA LEU A 85 -2.80 9.81 -3.18
C LEU A 85 -2.44 9.51 -1.73
N VAL A 86 -1.42 10.18 -1.22
CA VAL A 86 -0.96 10.05 0.16
C VAL A 86 -1.01 11.44 0.81
N ASP A 87 -1.95 11.58 1.74
CA ASP A 87 -2.23 12.78 2.52
C ASP A 87 -2.55 12.42 3.99
N PRO A 88 -2.68 13.40 4.91
CA PRO A 88 -2.95 13.10 6.31
C PRO A 88 -4.28 12.40 6.60
N LEU A 89 -5.23 12.39 5.66
CA LEU A 89 -6.52 11.68 5.80
C LEU A 89 -6.41 10.23 5.30
N SER A 90 -5.53 10.00 4.33
CA SER A 90 -5.32 8.72 3.66
C SER A 90 -4.40 7.76 4.44
N VAL A 91 -3.69 8.25 5.47
CA VAL A 91 -2.70 7.48 6.26
C VAL A 91 -3.21 7.12 7.66
#